data_AF-A0A1F9Z4L5-F1
#
_entry.id   AF-A0A1F9Z4L5-F1
#
_cell.length_a   1.000
_cell.length_b   1.000
_cell.length_c   1.000
_cell.angle_alpha   90.00
_cell.angle_beta   90.00
_cell.angle_gamma   90.00
#
_symmetry.space_group_name_H-M   'P 1'
#
loop_
_entity.id
_entity.type
_entity.pdbx_description
1 polymer ?
#
loop_
_entity_poly.entity_id
_entity_poly.type
_entity_poly.pdbx_seq_one_letter_code
_entity_poly.pdbx_strand_id
1 'polypeptide(L)'
;MVWRGLLRVVDFPRLLEAQPAVATALERAAGSAEARTIREGFALLGKVRMTGRAGLVDVHDLAWLDHTVVGPGDGNGLTWDGEDARRGWADLADRGRPDHPVRELLPRRGDSEWVDLGVAGVGGSRIRAERGAAGPYVVGLVPHDRIRALGTTLGLGGARRFTPEIGPVMYAAERATAPGTFLVFAGSSLE
;
A
#
# COMPACT_ATOMS: atom_id res chain seq x y z
N MET A 1 -20.39 -7.44 5.92
CA MET A 1 -19.23 -6.56 5.66
C MET A 1 -17.98 -7.41 5.77
N VAL A 2 -17.27 -7.59 4.66
CA VAL A 2 -16.00 -8.30 4.65
C VAL A 2 -14.91 -7.23 4.61
N TRP A 3 -14.27 -7.00 5.76
CA TRP A 3 -13.09 -6.16 5.81
C TRP A 3 -11.87 -6.94 5.30
N ARG A 4 -11.01 -6.27 4.56
CA ARG A 4 -9.71 -6.79 4.12
C ARG A 4 -8.62 -5.75 4.31
N GLY A 5 -7.41 -6.20 4.61
CA GLY A 5 -6.23 -5.36 4.75
C GLY A 5 -5.01 -5.99 4.10
N LEU A 6 -4.18 -5.15 3.49
CA LEU A 6 -2.89 -5.51 2.90
C LEU A 6 -1.80 -4.65 3.56
N LEU A 7 -0.71 -5.28 3.99
CA LEU A 7 0.55 -4.60 4.32
C LEU A 7 1.60 -5.07 3.31
N ARG A 8 2.21 -4.15 2.57
CA ARG A 8 3.11 -4.51 1.47
C ARG A 8 4.23 -3.51 1.26
N VAL A 9 5.41 -4.00 0.92
CA VAL A 9 6.51 -3.19 0.37
C VAL A 9 6.24 -2.98 -1.11
N VAL A 10 6.05 -1.73 -1.51
CA VAL A 10 5.76 -1.33 -2.90
C VAL A 10 6.90 -0.47 -3.42
N ASP A 11 7.54 -0.94 -4.49
CA ASP A 11 8.46 -0.15 -5.32
C ASP A 11 7.63 0.56 -6.39
N PHE A 12 7.25 1.81 -6.13
CA PHE A 12 6.43 2.59 -7.06
C PHE A 12 7.10 2.81 -8.43
N PRO A 13 8.42 3.08 -8.53
CA PRO A 13 9.10 3.06 -9.83
C PRO A 13 8.83 1.78 -10.63
N ARG A 14 9.09 0.61 -10.04
CA ARG A 14 8.85 -0.70 -10.70
C ARG A 14 7.38 -0.89 -11.05
N LEU A 15 6.46 -0.57 -10.14
CA LEU A 15 5.02 -0.74 -10.35
C LEU A 15 4.50 0.13 -11.51
N LEU A 16 4.90 1.40 -11.56
CA LEU A 16 4.44 2.33 -12.59
C LEU A 16 5.00 1.97 -13.98
N GLU A 17 6.12 1.26 -14.04
CA GLU A 17 6.69 0.72 -15.27
C GLU A 17 6.18 -0.68 -15.64
N ALA A 18 5.37 -1.31 -14.78
CA ALA A 18 4.91 -2.70 -14.94
C ALA A 18 3.82 -2.91 -16.01
N GLN A 19 3.54 -1.92 -16.88
CA GLN A 19 2.53 -2.05 -17.94
C GLN A 19 2.69 -3.31 -18.80
N PRO A 20 3.90 -3.72 -19.24
CA PRO A 20 4.05 -4.97 -20.00
C PRO A 20 3.67 -6.22 -19.20
N ALA A 21 4.01 -6.25 -17.90
CA ALA A 21 3.67 -7.39 -17.03
C ALA A 21 2.16 -7.48 -16.80
N VAL A 22 1.51 -6.35 -16.55
CA VAL A 22 0.05 -6.28 -16.38
C VAL A 22 -0.68 -6.62 -17.68
N ALA A 23 -0.18 -6.18 -18.84
CA ALA A 23 -0.74 -6.57 -20.14
C ALA A 23 -0.65 -8.09 -20.37
N THR A 24 0.50 -8.69 -20.07
CA THR A 24 0.68 -10.14 -20.15
C THR A 24 -0.29 -10.88 -19.22
N ALA A 25 -0.49 -10.38 -18.00
CA ALA A 25 -1.46 -10.95 -17.06
C ALA A 25 -2.90 -10.82 -17.57
N LEU A 26 -3.25 -9.68 -18.20
CA LEU A 26 -4.56 -9.45 -18.79
C LEU A 26 -4.86 -10.43 -19.93
N GLU A 27 -3.88 -10.70 -20.79
CA GLU A 27 -4.00 -11.68 -21.86
C GLU A 27 -4.25 -13.10 -21.32
N ARG A 28 -3.52 -13.49 -20.26
CA ARG A 28 -3.71 -14.79 -19.60
C ARG A 28 -5.07 -14.93 -18.92
N ALA A 29 -5.57 -13.84 -18.34
CA ALA A 29 -6.87 -13.82 -17.69
C ALA A 29 -8.05 -13.67 -18.67
N ALA A 30 -7.80 -13.55 -19.98
CA ALA A 30 -8.84 -13.27 -20.96
C ALA A 30 -10.07 -14.19 -20.83
N GLY A 31 -11.25 -13.59 -20.74
CA GLY A 31 -12.52 -14.30 -20.56
C GLY A 31 -12.87 -14.66 -19.11
N SER A 32 -12.02 -14.34 -18.13
CA SER A 32 -12.30 -14.55 -16.70
C SER A 32 -12.86 -13.29 -16.02
N ALA A 33 -13.41 -13.46 -14.82
CA ALA A 33 -13.82 -12.33 -13.97
C ALA A 33 -12.62 -11.44 -13.57
N GLU A 34 -11.43 -12.04 -13.43
CA GLU A 34 -10.19 -11.36 -13.05
C GLU A 34 -9.70 -10.39 -14.13
N ALA A 35 -9.99 -10.68 -15.41
CA ALA A 35 -9.61 -9.82 -16.53
C ALA A 35 -10.12 -8.39 -16.39
N ARG A 36 -11.28 -8.20 -15.75
CA ARG A 36 -11.83 -6.86 -15.50
C ARG A 36 -10.94 -6.09 -14.52
N THR A 37 -10.63 -6.69 -13.38
CA THR A 37 -9.79 -6.08 -12.35
C THR A 37 -8.40 -5.74 -12.87
N ILE A 38 -7.77 -6.65 -13.63
CA ILE A 38 -6.45 -6.41 -14.22
C ILE A 38 -6.51 -5.26 -15.24
N ARG A 39 -7.58 -5.18 -16.04
CA ARG A 39 -7.78 -4.08 -17.00
C ARG A 39 -7.96 -2.73 -16.31
N GLU A 40 -8.71 -2.69 -15.21
CA GLU A 40 -8.87 -1.49 -14.38
C GLU A 40 -7.52 -1.07 -13.79
N GLY A 41 -6.72 -2.02 -13.29
CA GLY A 41 -5.35 -1.78 -12.84
C GLY A 41 -4.42 -1.26 -13.93
N PHE A 42 -4.50 -1.81 -15.14
CA PHE A 42 -3.73 -1.32 -16.30
C PHE A 42 -4.07 0.15 -16.63
N ALA A 43 -5.36 0.48 -16.66
CA ALA A 43 -5.82 1.85 -16.89
C ALA A 43 -5.37 2.80 -15.76
N LEU A 44 -5.36 2.32 -14.51
CA LEU A 44 -4.91 3.06 -13.34
C LEU A 44 -3.42 3.46 -13.44
N LEU A 45 -2.54 2.55 -13.88
CA LEU A 45 -1.13 2.86 -14.11
C LEU A 45 -0.97 4.02 -15.11
N GLY A 46 -1.73 3.99 -16.21
CA GLY A 46 -1.75 5.07 -17.20
C GLY A 46 -2.24 6.40 -16.61
N LYS A 47 -3.36 6.37 -15.89
CA LYS A 47 -3.94 7.54 -15.22
C LYS A 47 -2.94 8.21 -14.28
N VAL A 48 -2.30 7.44 -13.39
CA VAL A 48 -1.38 7.99 -12.38
C VAL A 48 -0.15 8.60 -13.04
N ARG A 49 0.43 7.94 -14.04
CA ARG A 49 1.58 8.48 -14.80
C ARG A 49 1.24 9.75 -15.56
N MET A 50 0.03 9.85 -16.11
CA MET A 50 -0.41 11.00 -16.90
C MET A 50 -0.79 12.20 -16.02
N THR A 51 -1.43 11.95 -14.88
CA THR A 51 -1.92 13.02 -13.99
C THR A 51 -0.92 13.42 -12.91
N GLY A 52 0.09 12.60 -12.66
CA GLY A 52 1.02 12.78 -11.55
C GLY A 52 0.39 12.61 -10.17
N ARG A 53 -0.81 12.02 -10.08
CA ARG A 53 -1.56 11.90 -8.83
C ARG A 53 -2.20 10.53 -8.67
N ALA A 54 -2.06 9.96 -7.49
CA ALA A 54 -2.82 8.82 -7.01
C ALA A 54 -3.58 9.22 -5.73
N GLY A 55 -4.91 9.31 -5.80
CA GLY A 55 -5.74 9.53 -4.60
C GLY A 55 -5.80 8.27 -3.72
N LEU A 56 -6.51 8.33 -2.58
CA LEU A 56 -6.59 7.20 -1.64
C LEU A 56 -6.96 5.87 -2.30
N VAL A 57 -8.04 5.86 -3.10
CA VAL A 57 -8.51 4.65 -3.78
C VAL A 57 -7.49 4.17 -4.82
N ASP A 58 -6.86 5.10 -5.54
CA ASP A 58 -5.81 4.78 -6.51
C ASP A 58 -4.63 4.08 -5.84
N VAL A 59 -4.16 4.60 -4.68
CA VAL A 59 -3.05 4.00 -3.94
C VAL A 59 -3.42 2.62 -3.40
N HIS A 60 -4.62 2.48 -2.84
CA HIS A 60 -5.15 1.20 -2.40
C HIS A 60 -5.11 0.18 -3.54
N ASP A 61 -5.70 0.52 -4.69
CA ASP A 61 -5.80 -0.39 -5.84
C ASP A 61 -4.44 -0.69 -6.48
N LEU A 62 -3.52 0.29 -6.50
CA LEU A 62 -2.13 0.07 -6.93
C LEU A 62 -1.40 -0.91 -6.03
N ALA A 63 -1.55 -0.82 -4.71
CA ALA A 63 -0.91 -1.75 -3.78
C ALA A 63 -1.44 -3.18 -3.96
N TRP A 64 -2.75 -3.33 -4.17
CA TRP A 64 -3.36 -4.62 -4.48
C TRP A 64 -2.91 -5.15 -5.85
N LEU A 65 -2.84 -4.30 -6.88
CA LEU A 65 -2.32 -4.68 -8.20
C LEU A 65 -0.86 -5.17 -8.10
N ASP A 66 -0.02 -4.49 -7.32
CA ASP A 66 1.35 -4.93 -7.10
C ASP A 66 1.40 -6.29 -6.39
N HIS A 67 0.53 -6.48 -5.39
CA HIS A 67 0.43 -7.74 -4.64
C HIS A 67 0.02 -8.93 -5.51
N THR A 68 -0.99 -8.76 -6.36
CA THR A 68 -1.62 -9.87 -7.07
C THR A 68 -1.03 -10.10 -8.45
N VAL A 69 -0.48 -9.06 -9.11
CA VAL A 69 -0.06 -9.13 -10.52
C VAL A 69 1.44 -8.90 -10.71
N VAL A 70 2.02 -7.87 -10.08
CA VAL A 70 3.39 -7.42 -10.42
C VAL A 70 4.49 -8.10 -9.61
N GLY A 71 4.27 -8.32 -8.31
CA GLY A 71 5.18 -9.06 -7.44
C GLY A 71 4.48 -10.15 -6.62
N PRO A 72 3.63 -11.01 -7.22
CA PRO A 72 3.10 -12.17 -6.52
C PRO A 72 4.26 -13.11 -6.15
N GLY A 73 4.29 -13.56 -4.90
CA GLY A 73 5.32 -14.51 -4.42
C GLY A 73 6.63 -13.89 -3.94
N ASP A 74 6.81 -12.57 -4.05
CA ASP A 74 8.05 -11.88 -3.62
C ASP A 74 8.23 -11.85 -2.07
N GLY A 75 7.31 -12.41 -1.29
CA GLY A 75 7.34 -12.40 0.18
C GLY A 75 7.14 -11.01 0.82
N ASN A 76 6.90 -9.99 -0.01
CA ASN A 76 6.88 -8.59 0.38
C ASN A 76 5.51 -8.09 0.86
N GLY A 77 4.54 -8.96 1.12
CA GLY A 77 3.24 -8.53 1.61
C GLY A 77 2.46 -9.59 2.35
N LEU A 78 1.52 -9.12 3.17
CA LEU A 78 0.63 -9.92 4.01
C LEU A 78 -0.79 -9.38 3.91
N THR A 79 -1.75 -10.29 3.96
CA THR A 79 -3.18 -9.97 3.93
C THR A 79 -3.88 -10.47 5.19
N TRP A 80 -4.92 -9.74 5.58
CA TRP A 80 -5.82 -10.12 6.66
C TRP A 80 -7.26 -9.86 6.24
N ASP A 81 -8.17 -10.71 6.70
CA ASP A 81 -9.61 -10.57 6.46
C ASP A 81 -10.40 -10.63 7.77
N GLY A 82 -11.58 -10.04 7.75
CA GLY A 82 -12.57 -10.14 8.81
C GLY A 82 -12.44 -9.08 9.92
N GLU A 83 -13.47 -9.05 10.76
CA GLU A 83 -13.68 -8.00 11.75
C GLU A 83 -12.67 -8.03 12.91
N ASP A 84 -12.12 -9.20 13.25
CA ASP A 84 -11.10 -9.31 14.28
C ASP A 84 -9.79 -8.64 13.89
N ALA A 85 -9.37 -8.84 12.64
CA ALA A 85 -8.19 -8.17 12.09
C ALA A 85 -8.43 -6.66 12.00
N ARG A 86 -9.61 -6.24 11.51
CA ARG A 86 -10.01 -4.83 11.46
C ARG A 86 -9.88 -4.15 12.82
N ARG A 87 -10.43 -4.78 13.87
CA ARG A 87 -10.34 -4.26 15.26
C ARG A 87 -8.90 -4.17 15.73
N GLY A 88 -8.08 -5.19 15.47
CA GLY A 88 -6.68 -5.16 15.87
C GLY A 88 -5.88 -4.03 15.20
N TRP A 89 -6.10 -3.78 13.91
CA TRP A 89 -5.47 -2.66 13.21
C TRP A 89 -5.96 -1.30 13.71
N ALA A 90 -7.26 -1.17 14.03
CA ALA A 90 -7.82 0.03 14.63
C ALA A 90 -7.21 0.31 16.02
N ASP A 91 -7.11 -0.70 16.88
CA ASP A 91 -6.48 -0.59 18.20
C ASP A 91 -5.01 -0.13 18.10
N LEU A 92 -4.28 -0.63 17.10
CA LEU A 92 -2.90 -0.19 16.84
C LEU A 92 -2.85 1.28 16.41
N ALA A 93 -3.76 1.70 15.53
CA ALA A 93 -3.87 3.09 15.10
C ALA A 93 -4.19 4.03 16.26
N ASP A 94 -5.01 3.60 17.22
CA ASP A 94 -5.39 4.43 18.37
C ASP A 94 -4.32 4.56 19.43
N ARG A 95 -3.43 3.57 19.56
CA ARG A 95 -2.25 3.65 20.43
C ARG A 95 -1.17 4.58 19.89
N GLY A 96 -1.17 4.88 18.59
CA GLY A 96 -0.22 5.81 17.99
C GLY A 96 -0.39 7.23 18.56
N ARG A 97 0.66 7.80 19.15
CA ARG A 97 0.66 9.23 19.51
C ARG A 97 0.62 10.11 18.24
N PRO A 98 0.22 11.40 18.34
CA PRO A 98 0.12 12.28 17.16
C PRO A 98 1.39 12.32 16.29
N ASP A 99 2.58 12.32 16.90
CA ASP A 99 3.87 12.39 16.18
C ASP A 99 4.50 11.00 15.92
N HIS A 100 3.72 9.93 16.02
CA HIS A 100 4.25 8.57 15.95
C HIS A 100 4.30 8.09 14.49
N PRO A 101 5.37 7.41 14.02
CA PRO A 101 5.45 6.83 12.67
C PRO A 101 4.31 5.84 12.33
N VAL A 102 3.54 5.38 13.33
CA VAL A 102 2.36 4.53 13.12
C VAL A 102 1.24 5.33 12.47
N ARG A 103 1.19 6.65 12.63
CA ARG A 103 0.23 7.53 11.92
C ARG A 103 0.48 7.60 10.43
N GLU A 104 1.72 7.40 10.01
CA GLU A 104 2.10 7.31 8.61
C GLU A 104 1.58 6.01 7.98
N LEU A 105 1.56 4.93 8.76
CA LEU A 105 1.07 3.60 8.34
C LEU A 105 -0.45 3.42 8.54
N LEU A 106 -1.02 4.01 9.58
CA LEU A 106 -2.42 3.87 9.96
C LEU A 106 -3.01 5.26 10.27
N PRO A 107 -3.32 6.06 9.24
CA PRO A 107 -3.95 7.36 9.41
C PRO A 107 -5.34 7.25 10.05
N ARG A 108 -5.79 8.30 10.75
CA ARG A 108 -7.14 8.37 11.31
C ARG A 108 -8.15 8.85 10.28
N ARG A 109 -9.42 8.55 10.54
CA ARG A 109 -10.52 9.03 9.71
C ARG A 109 -10.53 10.56 9.68
N GLY A 110 -10.52 11.14 8.49
CA GLY A 110 -10.42 12.58 8.28
C GLY A 110 -8.98 13.08 8.09
N ASP A 111 -7.97 12.26 8.40
CA ASP A 111 -6.58 12.56 8.02
C ASP A 111 -6.43 12.31 6.51
N SER A 112 -5.84 13.28 5.82
CA SER A 112 -5.40 13.15 4.43
C SER A 112 -4.13 13.97 4.24
N GLU A 113 -3.13 13.36 3.60
CA GLU A 113 -1.86 13.98 3.29
C GLU A 113 -1.34 13.50 1.94
N TRP A 114 -0.74 14.41 1.19
CA TRP A 114 -0.12 14.12 -0.10
C TRP A 114 1.40 13.96 0.04
N VAL A 115 1.90 12.75 -0.18
CA VAL A 115 3.33 12.40 -0.15
C VAL A 115 3.92 12.32 -1.55
N ASP A 116 5.19 12.66 -1.69
CA ASP A 116 5.94 12.52 -2.95
C ASP A 116 6.47 11.09 -3.06
N LEU A 117 6.20 10.41 -4.18
CA LEU A 117 6.65 9.04 -4.39
C LEU A 117 8.12 8.94 -4.83
N GLY A 118 8.78 10.06 -5.10
CA GLY A 118 10.15 10.06 -5.63
C GLY A 118 10.25 9.58 -7.08
N VAL A 119 9.12 9.51 -7.80
CA VAL A 119 9.04 9.03 -9.19
C VAL A 119 8.58 10.16 -10.11
N ALA A 120 9.19 10.25 -11.29
CA ALA A 120 8.74 11.16 -12.33
C ALA A 120 7.61 10.54 -13.16
N GLY A 121 6.55 11.30 -13.37
CA GLY A 121 5.48 11.03 -14.31
C GLY A 121 5.82 11.47 -15.73
N VAL A 122 4.84 11.40 -16.63
CA VAL A 122 5.00 11.87 -18.01
C VAL A 122 5.33 13.36 -18.01
N GLY A 123 6.35 13.76 -18.79
CA GLY A 123 6.80 15.14 -18.85
C GLY A 123 7.62 15.61 -17.65
N GLY A 124 8.04 14.71 -16.76
CA GLY A 124 8.96 15.02 -15.65
C GLY A 124 8.28 15.55 -14.38
N SER A 125 6.94 15.63 -14.34
CA SER A 125 6.21 16.02 -13.12
C SER A 125 6.37 14.98 -12.02
N ARG A 126 6.60 15.38 -10.78
CA ARG A 126 6.66 14.42 -9.66
C ARG A 126 5.29 13.80 -9.38
N ILE A 127 5.26 12.49 -9.18
CA ILE A 127 4.04 11.76 -8.85
C ILE A 127 3.81 11.85 -7.34
N ARG A 128 2.60 12.24 -6.95
CA ARG A 128 2.18 12.31 -5.55
C ARG A 128 1.08 11.29 -5.25
N ALA A 129 1.13 10.75 -4.05
CA ALA A 129 0.14 9.80 -3.55
C ALA A 129 -0.54 10.36 -2.29
N GLU A 130 -1.82 10.08 -2.15
CA GLU A 130 -2.59 10.42 -0.96
C GLU A 130 -2.52 9.27 0.06
N ARG A 131 -2.17 9.58 1.30
CA ARG A 131 -2.37 8.70 2.47
C ARG A 131 -3.45 9.30 3.37
N GLY A 132 -4.21 8.46 4.05
CA GLY A 132 -5.36 8.91 4.82
C GLY A 132 -6.41 7.83 5.04
N ALA A 133 -7.53 8.22 5.66
CA ALA A 133 -8.69 7.34 5.83
C ALA A 133 -9.99 8.07 5.49
N ALA A 134 -10.68 7.58 4.44
CA ALA A 134 -11.91 8.17 3.93
C ALA A 134 -12.87 7.07 3.45
N GLY A 135 -14.15 7.21 3.83
CA GLY A 135 -15.18 6.22 3.50
C GLY A 135 -14.80 4.83 4.01
N PRO A 136 -14.84 3.78 3.15
CA PRO A 136 -14.45 2.43 3.54
C PRO A 136 -12.94 2.17 3.50
N TYR A 137 -12.12 3.14 3.04
CA TYR A 137 -10.69 2.95 2.77
C TYR A 137 -9.79 3.55 3.85
N VAL A 138 -8.70 2.84 4.15
CA VAL A 138 -7.56 3.31 4.96
C VAL A 138 -6.28 3.03 4.20
N VAL A 139 -5.49 4.06 3.94
CA VAL A 139 -4.23 3.96 3.21
C VAL A 139 -3.11 4.62 3.98
N GLY A 140 -2.11 3.83 4.36
CA GLY A 140 -0.86 4.32 4.93
C GLY A 140 0.28 4.25 3.94
N LEU A 141 1.17 5.24 4.00
CA LEU A 141 2.38 5.31 3.20
C LEU A 141 3.54 5.73 4.09
N VAL A 142 4.51 4.83 4.24
CA VAL A 142 5.71 5.05 5.03
C VAL A 142 6.92 4.98 4.07
N PRO A 143 7.64 6.09 3.85
CA PRO A 143 8.80 6.08 2.96
C PRO A 143 9.92 5.23 3.56
N HIS A 144 10.76 4.65 2.70
CA HIS A 144 11.80 3.70 3.11
C HIS A 144 12.68 4.20 4.27
N ASP A 145 13.12 5.46 4.23
CA ASP A 145 13.97 6.08 5.24
C ASP A 145 13.33 6.16 6.64
N ARG A 146 12.00 6.05 6.73
CA ARG A 146 11.22 6.06 7.98
C ARG A 146 10.89 4.66 8.49
N ILE A 147 11.09 3.61 7.69
CA ILE A 147 10.70 2.23 8.03
C ILE A 147 11.44 1.71 9.27
N ARG A 148 12.74 1.98 9.41
CA ARG A 148 13.50 1.57 10.60
C ARG A 148 12.97 2.23 11.88
N ALA A 149 12.60 3.51 11.79
CA ALA A 149 12.00 4.22 12.92
C ALA A 149 10.63 3.63 13.26
N LEU A 150 9.82 3.33 12.25
CA LEU A 150 8.54 2.63 12.42
C LEU A 150 8.73 1.26 13.10
N GLY A 151 9.63 0.41 12.60
CA GLY A 151 9.89 -0.93 13.14
C GLY A 151 10.34 -0.87 14.61
N THR A 152 11.26 0.04 14.92
CA THR A 152 11.66 0.33 16.31
C THR A 152 10.44 0.68 17.17
N THR A 153 9.56 1.54 16.67
CA THR A 153 8.42 2.01 17.45
C THR A 153 7.34 0.94 17.62
N LEU A 154 7.11 0.11 16.60
CA LEU A 154 6.21 -1.05 16.68
C LEU A 154 6.73 -2.11 17.67
N GLY A 155 8.04 -2.31 17.73
CA GLY A 155 8.70 -3.19 18.70
C GLY A 155 8.61 -2.68 20.14
N LEU A 156 8.79 -1.37 20.36
CA LEU A 156 8.71 -0.74 21.69
C LEU A 156 7.26 -0.50 22.17
N GLY A 157 6.32 -0.28 21.25
CA GLY A 157 4.93 0.12 21.54
C GLY A 157 3.98 -1.02 21.96
N GLY A 158 4.47 -2.24 22.11
CA GLY A 158 3.65 -3.36 22.59
C GLY A 158 2.58 -3.80 21.59
N ALA A 159 2.78 -3.60 20.28
CA ALA A 159 1.92 -4.08 19.19
C ALA A 159 1.98 -5.62 19.01
N ARG A 160 2.15 -6.37 20.11
CA ARG A 160 2.51 -7.80 20.18
C ARG A 160 1.60 -8.73 19.37
N ARG A 161 0.38 -8.30 19.06
CA ARG A 161 -0.59 -9.09 18.28
C ARG A 161 -0.18 -9.20 16.80
N PHE A 162 0.44 -8.18 16.22
CA PHE A 162 0.83 -8.17 14.80
C PHE A 162 2.35 -8.17 14.58
N THR A 163 3.15 -7.74 15.57
CA THR A 163 4.62 -7.66 15.43
C THR A 163 5.28 -8.96 14.95
N PRO A 164 4.89 -10.17 15.42
CA PRO A 164 5.49 -11.41 14.92
C PRO A 164 5.14 -11.66 13.45
N GLU A 165 3.90 -11.35 13.06
CA GLU A 165 3.37 -11.60 11.72
C GLU A 165 3.97 -10.64 10.70
N ILE A 166 4.09 -9.35 11.03
CA ILE A 166 4.61 -8.33 10.10
C ILE A 166 6.14 -8.30 10.02
N GLY A 167 6.84 -9.00 10.93
CA GLY A 167 8.31 -9.03 11.01
C GLY A 167 9.00 -9.30 9.67
N PRO A 168 8.61 -10.33 8.90
CA PRO A 168 9.17 -10.60 7.57
C PRO A 168 8.97 -9.44 6.58
N VAL A 169 7.78 -8.81 6.56
CA VAL A 169 7.51 -7.67 5.68
C VAL A 169 8.32 -6.45 6.09
N MET A 170 8.42 -6.17 7.40
CA MET A 170 9.26 -5.09 7.92
C MET A 170 10.73 -5.32 7.57
N TYR A 171 11.22 -6.54 7.73
CA TYR A 171 12.58 -6.92 7.35
C TYR A 171 12.84 -6.74 5.85
N ALA A 172 11.91 -7.17 5.00
CA ALA A 172 12.00 -6.95 3.56
C ALA A 172 12.02 -5.45 3.22
N ALA A 173 11.20 -4.66 3.90
CA ALA A 173 11.09 -3.22 3.69
C ALA A 173 12.35 -2.46 4.13
N GLU A 174 13.01 -2.90 5.21
CA GLU A 174 14.29 -2.33 5.65
C GLU A 174 15.45 -2.65 4.68
N ARG A 175 15.35 -3.75 3.93
CA ARG A 175 16.36 -4.17 2.95
C ARG A 175 16.12 -3.61 1.56
N ALA A 176 14.94 -3.08 1.28
CA ALA A 176 14.63 -2.51 -0.03
C ALA A 176 15.37 -1.18 -0.18
N THR A 177 16.43 -1.15 -0.97
CA THR A 177 17.34 0.01 -1.10
C THR A 177 16.93 1.01 -2.19
N ALA A 178 15.83 0.74 -2.91
CA ALA A 178 15.41 1.53 -4.06
C ALA A 178 14.68 2.81 -3.63
N PRO A 179 15.13 4.00 -4.09
CA PRO A 179 14.37 5.24 -3.95
C PRO A 179 12.95 5.08 -4.51
N GLY A 180 11.95 5.62 -3.81
CA GLY A 180 10.54 5.46 -4.19
C GLY A 180 9.89 4.15 -3.72
N THR A 181 10.59 3.40 -2.86
CA THR A 181 9.99 2.27 -2.13
C THR A 181 9.26 2.74 -0.87
N PHE A 182 8.07 2.21 -0.65
CA PHE A 182 7.23 2.49 0.51
C PHE A 182 6.74 1.21 1.16
N LEU A 183 6.58 1.24 2.48
CA LEU A 183 5.68 0.32 3.16
C LEU A 183 4.27 0.90 3.08
N VAL A 184 3.37 0.15 2.47
CA VAL A 184 1.99 0.55 2.19
C VAL A 184 1.05 -0.32 3.01
N PHE A 185 0.14 0.32 3.74
CA PHE A 185 -1.04 -0.34 4.29
C PHE A 185 -2.25 0.03 3.44
N ALA A 186 -3.01 -0.94 2.95
CA ALA A 186 -4.19 -0.73 2.11
C ALA A 186 -5.36 -1.57 2.67
N GLY A 187 -6.22 -0.91 3.45
CA GLY A 187 -7.42 -1.51 4.05
C GLY A 187 -8.70 -1.02 3.40
N SER A 188 -9.69 -1.91 3.28
CA SER A 188 -11.02 -1.58 2.77
C SER A 188 -12.11 -2.43 3.43
N SER A 189 -13.29 -1.85 3.67
CA SER A 189 -14.51 -2.63 3.98
C SER A 189 -15.35 -2.79 2.71
N LEU A 190 -15.58 -4.04 2.29
CA LEU A 190 -16.50 -4.32 1.19
C LEU A 190 -17.93 -4.36 1.74
N GLU A 191 -18.79 -3.48 1.21
CA GLU A 191 -20.24 -3.46 1.45
C GLU A 191 -20.94 -4.62 0.74
#